data_AF-A0A7V3H3M9-F1
#
_entry.id   AF-A0A7V3H3M9-F1
#
_cell.length_a   1.000
_cell.length_b   1.000
_cell.length_c   1.000
_cell.angle_alpha   90.00
_cell.angle_beta   90.00
_cell.angle_gamma   90.00
#
_symmetry.space_group_name_H-M   'P 1'
#
loop_
_entity.id
_entity.type
_entity.pdbx_description
1 polymer ?
#
loop_
_entity_poly.entity_id
_entity_poly.type
_entity_poly.pdbx_seq_one_letter_code
_entity_poly.pdbx_strand_id
1 'polypeptide(L)'
;IADSLAQLERREKLVHLYKSGIIPQAEQSLESATIGYRVNKVDFLTLLDNRLTLFNYEREYYDSLADYQMRLAQLEALVGKELQE
;
A
#
# COMPACT_ATOMS: atom_id res chain seq x y z
N ILE A 1 25.13 4.71 4.21
CA ILE A 1 24.89 3.24 4.07
C ILE A 1 23.93 2.75 5.15
N ALA A 2 24.28 2.83 6.45
CA ALA A 2 23.40 2.36 7.52
C ALA A 2 22.00 3.04 7.53
N ASP A 3 21.96 4.38 7.39
CA ASP A 3 20.70 5.13 7.28
C ASP A 3 19.88 4.73 6.03
N SER A 4 20.54 4.60 4.88
CA SER A 4 19.90 4.16 3.63
C SER A 4 19.30 2.76 3.72
N LEU A 5 19.99 1.83 4.39
CA LEU A 5 19.50 0.47 4.67
C LEU A 5 18.30 0.48 5.62
N ALA A 6 18.35 1.26 6.69
CA ALA A 6 17.24 1.39 7.63
C ALA A 6 15.99 1.99 6.97
N GLN A 7 16.17 2.98 6.09
CA GLN A 7 15.08 3.57 5.30
C GLN A 7 14.50 2.56 4.30
N LEU A 8 15.35 1.76 3.65
CA LEU A 8 14.93 0.72 2.71
C LEU A 8 14.10 -0.37 3.41
N GLU A 9 14.57 -0.88 4.55
CA GLU A 9 13.88 -1.89 5.35
C GLU A 9 12.53 -1.38 5.86
N ARG A 10 12.47 -0.10 6.28
CA ARG A 10 11.21 0.53 6.67
C ARG A 10 10.22 0.58 5.52
N ARG A 11 10.67 0.92 4.30
CA ARG A 11 9.81 0.96 3.11
C ARG A 11 9.32 -0.41 2.71
N GLU A 12 10.17 -1.42 2.76
CA GLU A 12 9.79 -2.82 2.53
C GLU A 12 8.68 -3.27 3.49
N LYS A 13 8.83 -2.97 4.78
CA LYS A 13 7.81 -3.27 5.80
C LYS A 13 6.49 -2.57 5.53
N LEU A 14 6.51 -1.31 5.07
CA LEU A 14 5.30 -0.58 4.70
C LEU A 14 4.62 -1.21 3.48
N VAL A 15 5.38 -1.52 2.42
CA VAL A 15 4.87 -2.21 1.23
C VAL A 15 4.20 -3.53 1.62
N HIS A 16 4.84 -4.30 2.50
CA HIS A 16 4.25 -5.54 3.01
C HIS A 16 2.94 -5.29 3.77
N LEU A 17 2.93 -4.33 4.71
CA LEU A 17 1.76 -4.00 5.52
C LEU A 17 0.54 -3.59 4.68
N TYR A 18 0.75 -2.75 3.66
CA TYR A 18 -0.34 -2.38 2.76
C TYR A 18 -0.89 -3.59 2.01
N LYS A 19 0.00 -4.41 1.42
CA LYS A 19 -0.38 -5.56 0.59
C LYS A 19 -1.08 -6.67 1.39
N SER A 20 -0.58 -6.99 2.58
CA SER A 20 -1.06 -8.15 3.36
C SER A 20 -2.08 -7.78 4.45
N GLY A 21 -2.20 -6.51 4.81
CA GLY A 21 -3.07 -6.05 5.89
C GLY A 21 -4.10 -5.02 5.43
N ILE A 22 -3.64 -3.81 5.09
CA ILE A 22 -4.52 -2.63 4.93
C ILE A 22 -5.45 -2.77 3.72
N ILE A 23 -4.92 -3.14 2.55
CA ILE A 23 -5.73 -3.28 1.33
C ILE A 23 -6.81 -4.37 1.50
N PRO A 24 -6.49 -5.60 1.95
CA PRO A 24 -7.51 -6.62 2.19
C PRO A 24 -8.62 -6.20 3.17
N GLN A 25 -8.28 -5.40 4.20
CA GLN A 25 -9.27 -4.89 5.15
C GLN A 25 -10.18 -3.83 4.51
N ALA A 26 -9.62 -2.95 3.68
CA ALA A 26 -10.39 -1.96 2.95
C ALA A 26 -11.29 -2.60 1.88
N GLU A 27 -10.84 -3.66 1.23
CA GLU A 27 -11.67 -4.47 0.30
C GLU A 27 -12.88 -5.06 1.03
N GLN A 28 -12.69 -5.68 2.20
CA GLN A 28 -13.79 -6.23 3.01
C GLN A 28 -14.77 -5.14 3.48
N SER A 29 -14.26 -3.95 3.79
CA SER A 29 -15.09 -2.81 4.18
C SER A 29 -15.95 -2.32 3.01
N LEU A 30 -15.37 -2.22 1.81
CA LEU A 30 -16.10 -1.90 0.57
C LEU A 30 -17.14 -2.98 0.23
N GLU A 31 -16.81 -4.26 0.40
CA GLU A 31 -17.76 -5.36 0.18
C GLU A 31 -18.96 -5.25 1.13
N SER A 32 -18.71 -5.00 2.41
CA SER A 32 -19.75 -4.81 3.42
C SER A 32 -20.65 -3.61 3.09
N ALA A 33 -20.05 -2.48 2.70
CA ALA A 33 -20.78 -1.28 2.29
C ALA A 33 -21.62 -1.54 1.01
N THR A 34 -21.10 -2.33 0.07
CA THR A 34 -21.81 -2.71 -1.15
C THR A 34 -23.05 -3.55 -0.85
N ILE A 35 -22.92 -4.54 0.03
CA ILE A 35 -24.05 -5.35 0.49
C ILE A 35 -25.07 -4.46 1.19
N GLY A 36 -24.63 -3.62 2.13
CA GLY A 36 -25.47 -2.68 2.86
C GLY A 36 -26.25 -1.74 1.94
N TYR A 37 -25.61 -1.21 0.89
CA TYR A 37 -26.24 -0.30 -0.05
C TYR A 37 -27.34 -0.99 -0.86
N ARG A 38 -27.09 -2.22 -1.33
CA ARG A 38 -28.07 -3.03 -2.08
C ARG A 38 -29.33 -3.34 -1.30
N VAL A 39 -29.23 -3.42 0.04
CA VAL A 39 -30.37 -3.67 0.93
C VAL A 39 -30.87 -2.40 1.63
N ASN A 40 -30.49 -1.20 1.15
CA ASN A 40 -30.87 0.11 1.71
C ASN A 40 -30.51 0.29 3.19
N LYS A 41 -29.45 -0.37 3.66
CA LYS A 41 -28.94 -0.26 5.04
C LYS A 41 -27.87 0.80 5.22
N VAL A 42 -27.15 1.17 4.16
CA VAL A 42 -26.23 2.30 4.11
C VAL A 42 -26.50 3.14 2.87
N ASP A 43 -26.18 4.43 2.92
CA ASP A 43 -26.36 5.34 1.79
C ASP A 43 -25.23 5.24 0.75
N PHE A 44 -25.44 5.88 -0.39
CA PHE A 44 -24.44 5.91 -1.47
C PHE A 44 -23.13 6.60 -1.05
N LEU A 45 -23.20 7.63 -0.19
CA LEU A 45 -22.00 8.35 0.26
C LEU A 45 -21.09 7.45 1.10
N THR A 46 -21.67 6.59 1.95
CA THR A 46 -20.94 5.59 2.72
C THR A 46 -20.23 4.58 1.81
N LEU A 47 -20.92 4.11 0.76
CA LEU A 47 -20.32 3.22 -0.24
C LEU A 47 -19.16 3.90 -0.98
N LEU A 48 -19.37 5.15 -1.41
CA LEU A 48 -18.36 5.93 -2.13
C LEU A 48 -17.13 6.18 -1.26
N ASP A 49 -17.31 6.52 0.01
CA ASP A 49 -16.23 6.76 0.96
C ASP A 49 -15.35 5.50 1.15
N ASN A 50 -15.97 4.33 1.28
CA ASN A 50 -15.23 3.05 1.36
C ASN A 50 -14.44 2.78 0.06
N ARG A 51 -15.01 3.10 -1.11
CA ARG A 51 -14.32 2.92 -2.39
C ARG A 51 -13.14 3.87 -2.52
N LEU A 52 -13.29 5.13 -2.13
CA LEU A 52 -12.22 6.13 -2.15
C LEU A 52 -11.11 5.77 -1.16
N THR A 53 -11.48 5.26 0.01
CA THR A 53 -10.53 4.77 1.02
C THR A 53 -9.68 3.63 0.47
N LEU A 54 -10.30 2.61 -0.14
CA LEU A 54 -9.56 1.52 -0.80
C LEU A 54 -8.61 2.04 -1.88
N PHE A 55 -9.12 2.92 -2.76
CA PHE A 55 -8.31 3.51 -3.82
C PHE A 55 -7.08 4.28 -3.28
N ASN A 56 -7.24 5.03 -2.20
CA ASN A 56 -6.14 5.75 -1.57
C ASN A 56 -5.08 4.79 -1.02
N TYR A 57 -5.48 3.69 -0.38
CA TYR A 57 -4.53 2.69 0.10
C TYR A 57 -3.80 1.94 -1.02
N GLU A 58 -4.50 1.62 -2.11
CA GLU A 58 -3.87 1.06 -3.31
C GLU A 58 -2.82 2.03 -3.87
N ARG A 59 -3.12 3.32 -3.92
CA ARG A 59 -2.18 4.35 -4.37
C ARG A 59 -0.96 4.46 -3.45
N GLU A 60 -1.17 4.54 -2.14
CA GLU A 60 -0.09 4.63 -1.15
C GLU A 60 0.83 3.40 -1.17
N TYR A 61 0.27 2.22 -1.45
CA TYR A 61 1.04 1.01 -1.69
C TYR A 61 1.99 1.15 -2.88
N TYR A 62 1.48 1.59 -4.03
CA TYR A 62 2.29 1.76 -5.22
C TYR A 62 3.34 2.87 -5.07
N ASP A 63 2.99 3.98 -4.43
CA ASP A 63 3.94 5.07 -4.14
C ASP A 63 5.07 4.55 -3.22
N SER A 64 4.74 3.75 -2.20
CA SER A 64 5.72 3.14 -1.30
C SER A 64 6.60 2.11 -2.00
N LEU A 65 6.03 1.31 -2.91
CA LEU A 65 6.76 0.33 -3.71
C LEU A 65 7.74 1.01 -4.66
N ALA A 66 7.32 2.08 -5.32
CA ALA A 66 8.18 2.87 -6.19
C ALA A 66 9.35 3.49 -5.40
N ASP A 67 9.10 4.10 -4.24
CA ASP A 67 10.16 4.67 -3.39
C ASP A 67 11.15 3.59 -2.89
N TYR A 68 10.64 2.39 -2.52
CA TYR A 68 11.49 1.25 -2.17
C TYR A 68 12.44 0.86 -3.32
N GLN A 69 11.89 0.66 -4.52
CA GLN A 69 12.66 0.26 -5.70
C GLN A 69 13.70 1.30 -6.11
N MET A 70 13.32 2.60 -6.07
CA MET A 70 14.26 3.69 -6.37
C MET A 70 15.42 3.74 -5.38
N ARG A 71 15.15 3.56 -4.08
CA ARG A 71 16.18 3.58 -3.03
C ARG A 71 17.09 2.38 -3.09
N LEU A 72 16.55 1.23 -3.44
CA LEU A 72 17.34 0.03 -3.67
C LEU A 72 18.33 0.26 -4.81
N ALA A 73 17.86 0.73 -5.97
CA ALA A 73 18.73 0.98 -7.12
C ALA A 73 19.83 2.00 -6.81
N GLN A 74 19.53 3.05 -6.02
CA GLN A 74 20.54 4.01 -5.53
C GLN A 74 21.59 3.34 -4.63
N LEU A 75 21.16 2.44 -3.76
CA LEU A 75 22.07 1.71 -2.88
C LEU A 75 22.96 0.76 -3.69
N GLU A 76 22.40 0.02 -4.64
CA GLU A 76 23.12 -0.88 -5.55
C GLU A 76 24.19 -0.14 -6.35
N ALA A 77 23.84 1.02 -6.92
CA ALA A 77 24.78 1.90 -7.62
C ALA A 77 25.93 2.36 -6.70
N LEU A 78 25.65 2.60 -5.42
CA LEU A 78 26.65 3.04 -4.44
C LEU A 78 27.58 1.91 -3.99
N VAL A 79 27.07 0.68 -3.84
CA VAL A 79 27.91 -0.48 -3.49
C VAL A 79 28.54 -1.17 -4.71
N GLY A 80 28.16 -0.78 -5.92
CA GLY A 80 28.69 -1.33 -7.17
C GLY A 80 28.32 -2.80 -7.40
N LYS A 81 27.27 -3.28 -6.74
CA LYS A 81 26.74 -4.63 -6.87
C LYS A 81 25.22 -4.59 -6.76
N GLU A 82 24.58 -5.48 -7.49
CA GLU A 82 23.17 -5.77 -7.29
C GLU A 82 23.00 -6.39 -5.89
N LEU A 83 22.00 -5.88 -5.17
CA LEU A 83 21.61 -6.33 -3.84
C LEU A 83 20.35 -7.19 -3.91
N GLN A 84 19.72 -7.27 -5.10
CA GLN A 84 18.64 -8.20 -5.41
C GLN A 84 18.99 -9.18 -6.54
N GLU A 85 18.91 -10.47 -6.23
CA GLU A 85 17.88 -11.41 -6.71
C GLU A 85 17.32 -12.17 -5.50
#